data_AF-A0A6L9W4R6-F1
#
_entry.id   AF-A0A6L9W4R6-F1
#
_cell.length_a   1.000
_cell.length_b   1.000
_cell.length_c   1.000
_cell.angle_alpha   90.00
_cell.angle_beta   90.00
_cell.angle_gamma   90.00
#
_symmetry.space_group_name_H-M   'P 1'
#
loop_
_entity.id
_entity.type
_entity.pdbx_description
1 polymer ?
#
loop_
_entity_poly.entity_id
_entity_poly.type
_entity_poly.pdbx_seq_one_letter_code
_entity_poly.pdbx_strand_id
1 'polypeptide(L)'
;MSSTTDPFVRQITWLVNAHGGRDQLSKVSGSLVSPRTLDNWCRGRYPRNAVTGAVRDLDAWALQHSPGYPDAAGAPRLVETCGPQPAATPTPAVTAPETATQTAPEPVPESATAPGRPGWRRPWVLAVAAALVVAGTTTGFLLLGEDEPEALPALPSTGDGRLRPETTGSLGANTFSDPRTLQGQAQKIPPDTTVQVRCRYYAPSIPSVMPDGFWYLVDSGEWAGRWSPANSFMNGDVPGEPTLHNTDFDVPVCR
;
A
#
# COMPACT_ATOMS: atom_id res chain seq x y z
N MET A 1 0.72 23.05 -17.61
CA MET A 1 2.07 22.98 -17.04
C MET A 1 2.68 21.66 -17.50
N SER A 2 3.70 21.73 -18.35
CA SER A 2 4.22 20.59 -19.11
C SER A 2 4.91 19.56 -18.20
N SER A 3 4.52 18.29 -18.33
CA SER A 3 5.09 17.15 -17.60
C SER A 3 6.56 16.87 -17.91
N THR A 4 7.14 17.55 -18.90
CA THR A 4 8.53 17.38 -19.36
C THR A 4 9.58 17.86 -18.36
N THR A 5 9.19 18.66 -17.35
CA THR A 5 10.13 19.21 -16.35
C THR A 5 10.30 18.32 -15.12
N ASP A 6 9.45 17.30 -14.95
CA ASP A 6 9.49 16.46 -13.77
C ASP A 6 10.64 15.43 -13.87
N PRO A 7 11.63 15.47 -12.95
CA PRO A 7 12.80 14.60 -13.04
C PRO A 7 12.45 13.12 -12.90
N PHE A 8 11.44 12.77 -12.09
CA PHE A 8 10.99 11.38 -11.95
C PHE A 8 10.37 10.87 -13.25
N VAL A 9 9.49 11.66 -13.86
CA VAL A 9 8.82 11.31 -15.13
C VAL A 9 9.84 11.16 -16.25
N ARG A 10 10.83 12.06 -16.31
CA ARG A 10 11.94 11.97 -17.27
C ARG A 10 12.74 10.68 -17.09
N GLN A 11 13.07 10.32 -15.85
CA GLN A 11 13.82 9.10 -15.54
C GLN A 11 13.06 7.83 -15.93
N ILE A 12 11.78 7.73 -15.55
CA ILE A 12 10.94 6.58 -15.90
C ILE A 12 10.71 6.48 -17.41
N THR A 13 10.48 7.60 -18.09
CA THR A 13 10.29 7.61 -19.54
C THR A 13 11.55 7.14 -20.26
N TRP A 14 12.73 7.57 -19.80
CA TRP A 14 14.00 7.08 -20.34
C TRP A 14 14.15 5.56 -20.14
N LEU A 15 13.90 5.05 -18.93
CA LEU A 15 13.98 3.61 -18.64
C LEU A 15 13.03 2.80 -19.54
N VAL A 16 11.78 3.26 -19.68
CA VAL A 16 10.79 2.60 -20.55
C VAL A 16 11.28 2.56 -22.00
N ASN A 17 11.86 3.64 -22.52
CA ASN A 17 12.36 3.68 -23.89
C ASN A 17 13.62 2.83 -24.08
N ALA A 18 14.55 2.87 -23.12
CA ALA A 18 15.81 2.11 -23.16
C ALA A 18 15.59 0.59 -23.19
N HIS A 19 14.49 0.13 -22.60
CA HIS A 19 14.12 -1.30 -22.54
C HIS A 19 13.02 -1.69 -23.54
N GLY A 20 12.73 -0.86 -24.55
CA GLY A 20 11.81 -1.22 -25.64
C GLY A 20 10.32 -1.17 -25.29
N GLY A 21 9.94 -0.46 -24.23
CA GLY A 21 8.55 -0.22 -23.84
C GLY A 21 8.21 -0.68 -22.43
N ARG A 22 6.99 -0.35 -21.97
CA ARG A 22 6.52 -0.61 -20.59
C ARG A 22 6.38 -2.10 -20.31
N ASP A 23 5.80 -2.84 -21.25
CA ASP A 23 5.61 -4.29 -21.12
C ASP A 23 6.95 -5.02 -21.08
N GLN A 24 7.89 -4.61 -21.92
CA GLN A 24 9.23 -5.20 -21.96
C GLN A 24 10.00 -4.87 -20.69
N LEU A 25 10.00 -3.61 -20.22
CA LEU A 25 10.61 -3.22 -18.94
C LEU A 25 10.04 -4.03 -17.77
N SER A 26 8.71 -4.18 -17.71
CA SER A 26 8.05 -4.98 -16.67
C SER A 26 8.50 -6.45 -16.72
N LYS A 27 8.61 -7.03 -17.91
CA LYS A 27 9.07 -8.40 -18.10
C LYS A 27 10.55 -8.58 -17.70
N VAL A 28 11.46 -7.74 -18.20
CA VAL A 28 12.91 -7.87 -17.93
C VAL A 28 13.29 -7.54 -16.49
N SER A 29 12.47 -6.73 -15.81
CA SER A 29 12.65 -6.46 -14.39
C SER A 29 12.08 -7.56 -13.49
N GLY A 30 11.47 -8.61 -14.01
CA GLY A 30 10.84 -9.64 -13.17
C GLY A 30 9.55 -9.17 -12.51
N SER A 31 8.79 -8.30 -13.18
CA SER A 31 7.50 -7.77 -12.72
C SER A 31 7.54 -6.99 -11.41
N LEU A 32 8.68 -6.36 -11.09
CA LEU A 32 8.80 -5.43 -9.95
C LEU A 32 7.76 -4.29 -10.04
N VAL A 33 7.46 -3.85 -11.25
CA VAL A 33 6.45 -2.82 -11.52
C VAL A 33 5.58 -3.25 -12.70
N SER A 34 4.25 -3.20 -12.54
CA SER A 34 3.31 -3.54 -13.62
C SER A 34 3.34 -2.52 -14.77
N PRO A 35 2.99 -2.90 -16.01
CA PRO A 35 2.92 -1.96 -17.13
C PRO A 35 1.94 -0.81 -16.91
N ARG A 36 0.83 -1.06 -16.19
CA ARG A 36 -0.15 -0.04 -15.80
C ARG A 36 0.43 0.96 -14.81
N THR A 37 1.23 0.50 -13.86
CA THR A 37 1.92 1.38 -12.90
C THR A 37 2.94 2.26 -13.62
N LEU A 38 3.75 1.69 -14.52
CA LEU A 38 4.69 2.45 -15.35
C LEU A 38 3.98 3.50 -16.21
N ASP A 39 2.82 3.17 -16.79
CA ASP A 39 1.98 4.11 -17.55
C ASP A 39 1.52 5.30 -16.70
N ASN A 40 1.06 5.04 -15.47
CA ASN A 40 0.66 6.09 -14.54
C ASN A 40 1.86 6.98 -14.18
N TRP A 41 3.02 6.38 -13.94
CA TRP A 41 4.25 7.11 -13.62
C TRP A 41 4.72 7.99 -14.78
N CYS A 42 4.71 7.50 -16.01
CA CYS A 42 4.99 8.30 -17.22
C CYS A 42 4.02 9.49 -17.39
N ARG A 43 2.80 9.39 -16.87
CA ARG A 43 1.80 10.49 -16.86
C ARG A 43 1.94 11.41 -15.64
N GLY A 44 2.97 11.26 -14.82
CA GLY A 44 3.18 12.06 -13.61
C GLY A 44 2.28 11.69 -12.42
N ARG A 45 1.61 10.52 -12.49
CA ARG A 45 0.78 9.98 -11.40
C ARG A 45 1.58 8.95 -10.61
N TYR A 46 2.40 9.43 -9.67
CA TYR A 46 3.25 8.61 -8.81
C TYR A 46 3.26 9.16 -7.37
N PRO A 47 3.61 8.35 -6.36
CA PRO A 47 3.67 8.79 -4.97
C PRO A 47 4.84 9.76 -4.78
N ARG A 48 4.55 11.07 -4.84
CA ARG A 48 5.57 12.13 -4.72
C ARG A 48 6.15 12.23 -3.31
N ASN A 49 5.31 12.02 -2.31
CA ASN A 49 5.62 12.20 -0.89
C ASN A 49 6.22 10.96 -0.22
N ALA A 50 6.32 9.82 -0.90
CA ALA A 50 6.82 8.59 -0.31
C ALA A 50 7.60 7.75 -1.34
N VAL A 51 8.78 7.28 -0.93
CA VAL A 51 9.52 6.28 -1.70
C VAL A 51 8.92 4.90 -1.38
N THR A 52 8.08 4.40 -2.27
CA THR A 52 7.48 3.06 -2.12
C THR A 52 8.51 1.96 -2.40
N GLY A 53 8.24 0.74 -1.92
CA GLY A 53 9.09 -0.43 -2.23
C GLY A 53 9.29 -0.62 -3.74
N ALA A 54 8.21 -0.53 -4.52
CA ALA A 54 8.25 -0.62 -5.99
C ALA A 54 9.21 0.40 -6.64
N VAL A 55 9.33 1.62 -6.09
CA VAL A 55 10.29 2.62 -6.59
C VAL A 55 11.72 2.20 -6.24
N ARG A 56 11.97 1.73 -5.01
CA ARG A 56 13.31 1.26 -4.57
C ARG A 56 13.78 0.05 -5.36
N ASP A 57 12.90 -0.91 -5.58
CA ASP A 57 13.24 -2.15 -6.26
C ASP A 57 13.55 -1.89 -7.74
N LEU A 58 12.75 -1.05 -8.41
CA LEU A 58 13.03 -0.65 -9.80
C LEU A 58 14.33 0.17 -9.92
N ASP A 59 14.60 1.07 -8.97
CA ASP A 59 15.84 1.87 -8.93
C ASP A 59 17.08 0.98 -8.76
N ALA A 60 17.04 0.04 -7.82
CA ALA A 60 18.12 -0.91 -7.58
C ALA A 60 18.34 -1.83 -8.79
N TRP A 61 17.27 -2.31 -9.42
CA TRP A 61 17.34 -3.08 -10.66
C TRP A 61 17.96 -2.27 -11.80
N ALA A 62 17.54 -1.00 -11.96
CA ALA A 62 18.04 -0.13 -13.03
C ALA A 62 19.53 0.15 -12.92
N LEU A 63 20.06 0.35 -11.71
CA LEU A 63 21.50 0.52 -11.46
C LEU A 63 22.33 -0.68 -11.95
N GLN A 64 21.80 -1.89 -11.84
CA GLN A 64 22.52 -3.11 -12.20
C GLN A 64 22.37 -3.46 -13.69
N HIS A 65 21.22 -3.13 -14.30
CA HIS A 65 20.84 -3.67 -15.60
C HIS A 65 20.66 -2.63 -16.71
N SER A 66 20.73 -1.32 -16.40
CA SER A 66 20.52 -0.25 -17.38
C SER A 66 21.80 0.58 -17.57
N PRO A 67 22.61 0.31 -18.61
CA PRO A 67 23.83 1.06 -18.88
C PRO A 67 23.55 2.57 -18.98
N GLY A 68 24.34 3.37 -18.25
CA GLY A 68 24.21 4.82 -18.21
C GLY A 68 23.13 5.36 -17.26
N TYR A 69 22.39 4.51 -16.54
CA TYR A 69 21.51 4.96 -15.47
C TYR A 69 22.33 5.45 -14.24
N PRO A 70 21.99 6.58 -13.60
CA PRO A 70 20.87 7.48 -13.92
C PRO A 70 21.21 8.58 -14.95
N ASP A 71 22.50 8.87 -15.17
CA ASP A 71 22.99 10.07 -15.89
C ASP A 71 22.48 10.21 -17.32
N ALA A 72 22.26 9.11 -18.04
CA ALA A 72 21.81 9.10 -19.43
C ALA A 72 20.41 9.70 -19.63
N ALA A 73 19.59 9.74 -18.59
CA ALA A 73 18.29 10.42 -18.59
C ALA A 73 18.38 11.91 -18.24
N GLY A 74 19.56 12.38 -17.81
CA GLY A 74 19.79 13.74 -17.33
C GLY A 74 18.99 14.09 -16.08
N ALA A 75 18.56 13.10 -15.29
CA ALA A 75 17.79 13.27 -14.06
C ALA A 75 18.44 12.51 -12.88
N PRO A 76 18.14 12.90 -11.63
CA PRO A 76 18.54 12.14 -10.44
C PRO A 76 17.86 10.76 -10.39
N ARG A 77 18.27 9.94 -9.43
CA ARG A 77 17.72 8.60 -9.24
C ARG A 77 16.21 8.63 -8.92
N LEU A 78 15.53 7.50 -9.15
CA LEU A 78 14.09 7.40 -8.85
C LEU A 78 13.82 7.60 -7.36
N VAL A 79 14.68 7.03 -6.51
CA VAL A 79 14.56 7.19 -5.05
C VAL A 79 14.88 8.60 -4.55
N GLU A 80 15.61 9.41 -5.32
CA GLU A 80 15.95 10.80 -4.99
C GLU A 80 14.87 11.79 -5.45
N THR A 81 14.07 11.38 -6.43
CA THR A 81 12.99 12.20 -7.01
C THR A 81 11.62 11.89 -6.40
N CYS A 82 11.55 10.87 -5.54
CA CYS A 82 10.42 10.53 -4.67
C CYS A 82 10.78 10.80 -3.21
N GLY A 83 9.81 11.23 -2.41
CA GLY A 83 9.98 11.45 -0.97
C GLY A 83 9.59 12.87 -0.56
N PRO A 84 9.48 13.16 0.75
CA PRO A 84 9.29 14.52 1.21
C PRO A 84 10.41 15.37 0.63
N GLN A 85 10.05 16.35 -0.21
CA GLN A 85 11.01 17.29 -0.76
C GLN A 85 11.82 17.80 0.42
N PRO A 86 13.16 17.63 0.43
CA PRO A 86 13.98 18.14 1.51
C PRO A 86 13.55 19.58 1.71
N ALA A 87 13.07 19.91 2.91
CA ALA A 87 12.65 21.27 3.23
C ALA A 87 13.78 22.16 2.73
N ALA A 88 13.48 23.02 1.75
CA ALA A 88 14.49 23.77 1.03
C ALA A 88 15.44 24.32 2.08
N THR A 89 16.72 23.90 2.01
CA THR A 89 17.71 24.28 3.01
C THR A 89 17.56 25.77 3.18
N PRO A 90 17.22 26.27 4.38
CA PRO A 90 16.93 27.69 4.54
C PRO A 90 18.15 28.43 4.02
N THR A 91 17.98 29.14 2.90
CA THR A 91 19.00 30.04 2.38
C THR A 91 19.46 30.87 3.59
N PRO A 92 20.76 30.92 3.90
CA PRO A 92 21.24 31.63 5.08
C PRO A 92 20.63 33.03 5.05
N ALA A 93 19.76 33.29 6.02
CA ALA A 93 19.02 34.52 6.11
C ALA A 93 20.04 35.64 6.24
N VAL A 94 20.12 36.49 5.22
CA VAL A 94 20.74 37.81 5.37
C VAL A 94 19.92 38.50 6.46
N THR A 95 20.54 38.66 7.62
CA THR A 95 19.98 39.30 8.81
C THR A 95 19.54 40.72 8.46
N ALA A 96 18.24 40.92 8.24
CA ALA A 96 17.61 42.23 8.27
C ALA A 96 16.97 42.40 9.66
N PRO A 97 17.15 43.57 10.31
CA PRO A 97 16.69 43.78 11.67
C PRO A 97 15.16 43.77 11.78
N GLU A 98 14.73 43.02 12.78
CA GLU A 98 13.40 42.81 13.31
C GLU A 98 12.73 44.14 13.70
N THR A 99 11.62 44.48 13.05
CA THR A 99 10.65 45.46 13.57
C THR A 99 9.37 44.71 13.88
N ALA A 100 9.16 44.46 15.18
CA ALA A 100 7.96 43.87 15.72
C ALA A 100 6.76 44.81 15.52
N THR A 101 5.66 44.29 14.99
CA THR A 101 4.32 44.83 15.25
C THR A 101 3.38 43.64 15.42
N GLN A 102 3.05 43.38 16.67
CA GLN A 102 2.15 42.33 17.12
C GLN A 102 0.72 42.89 17.01
N THR A 103 -0.04 42.46 16.00
CA THR A 103 -1.47 42.81 15.87
C THR A 103 -2.31 41.72 16.53
N ALA A 104 -3.21 42.16 17.42
CA ALA A 104 -4.10 41.34 18.23
C ALA A 104 -5.08 40.50 17.39
N PRO A 105 -5.47 39.29 17.85
CA PRO A 105 -6.48 38.49 17.18
C PRO A 105 -7.90 39.01 17.47
N GLU A 106 -8.64 39.23 16.39
CA GLU A 106 -10.07 39.57 16.36
C GLU A 106 -10.92 38.29 16.61
N PRO A 107 -11.99 38.34 17.41
CA PRO A 107 -12.85 37.18 17.67
C PRO A 107 -13.78 36.91 16.48
N VAL A 108 -13.65 35.72 15.87
CA VAL A 108 -14.54 35.25 14.81
C VAL A 108 -15.82 34.66 15.43
N PRO A 109 -17.03 35.10 15.00
CA PRO A 109 -18.29 34.61 15.53
C PRO A 109 -18.65 33.19 15.03
N GLU A 110 -19.18 32.45 15.99
CA GLU A 110 -19.92 31.19 15.92
C GLU A 110 -20.93 31.16 14.76
N SER A 111 -20.74 30.25 13.81
CA SER A 111 -21.67 30.01 12.69
C SER A 111 -22.36 28.67 12.82
N ALA A 112 -23.57 28.75 13.34
CA ALA A 112 -24.81 28.07 12.96
C ALA A 112 -24.73 26.71 12.22
N THR A 113 -25.23 25.71 12.93
CA THR A 113 -25.92 24.49 12.49
C THR A 113 -26.86 24.71 11.28
N ALA A 114 -26.75 23.86 10.26
CA ALA A 114 -27.85 23.62 9.31
C ALA A 114 -27.83 22.17 8.73
N PRO A 115 -29.00 21.62 8.34
CA PRO A 115 -29.28 20.19 8.34
C PRO A 115 -29.29 19.53 6.94
N GLY A 116 -29.29 18.19 6.95
CA GLY A 116 -30.06 17.37 5.99
C GLY A 116 -29.36 16.97 4.70
N ARG A 117 -28.84 15.73 4.65
CA ARG A 117 -28.49 15.05 3.39
C ARG A 117 -29.74 14.42 2.75
N PRO A 118 -30.13 14.76 1.51
CA PRO A 118 -31.17 14.02 0.80
C PRO A 118 -30.62 12.71 0.22
N GLY A 119 -31.28 11.61 0.57
CA GLY A 119 -30.93 10.25 0.14
C GLY A 119 -31.13 10.04 -1.36
N TRP A 120 -30.07 9.57 -2.02
CA TRP A 120 -30.14 9.11 -3.41
C TRP A 120 -30.53 7.63 -3.46
N ARG A 121 -31.78 7.42 -3.87
CA ARG A 121 -32.33 6.10 -4.21
C ARG A 121 -31.66 5.58 -5.47
N ARG A 122 -31.09 4.37 -5.39
CA ARG A 122 -30.71 3.55 -6.54
C ARG A 122 -31.95 2.95 -7.19
N PRO A 123 -32.18 3.11 -8.50
CA PRO A 123 -33.04 2.21 -9.24
C PRO A 123 -32.25 1.01 -9.78
N TRP A 124 -32.85 -0.15 -9.56
CA TRP A 124 -32.51 -1.44 -10.12
C TRP A 124 -32.66 -1.44 -11.64
N VAL A 125 -31.75 -2.12 -12.34
CA VAL A 125 -32.02 -2.62 -13.70
C VAL A 125 -31.65 -4.10 -13.73
N LEU A 126 -32.70 -4.92 -13.73
CA LEU A 126 -32.68 -6.32 -14.15
C LEU A 126 -32.75 -6.36 -15.69
N ALA A 127 -31.84 -7.11 -16.32
CA ALA A 127 -31.99 -7.63 -17.68
C ALA A 127 -31.25 -8.98 -17.69
N VAL A 128 -31.95 -10.11 -17.50
CA VAL A 128 -32.65 -10.91 -18.53
C VAL A 128 -31.72 -11.39 -19.65
N ALA A 129 -31.26 -12.63 -19.45
CA ALA A 129 -31.13 -13.76 -20.39
C ALA A 129 -30.85 -13.50 -21.88
N ALA A 130 -29.80 -14.17 -22.38
CA ALA A 130 -29.90 -14.98 -23.59
C ALA A 130 -28.82 -16.06 -23.61
N ALA A 131 -29.28 -17.32 -23.61
CA ALA A 131 -28.47 -18.49 -23.88
C ALA A 131 -28.06 -18.52 -25.36
N LEU A 132 -26.78 -18.82 -25.63
CA LEU A 132 -26.37 -19.40 -26.89
C LEU A 132 -25.42 -20.57 -26.60
N VAL A 133 -26.02 -21.75 -26.67
CA VAL A 133 -25.35 -23.04 -26.81
C VAL A 133 -24.74 -23.06 -28.21
N VAL A 134 -23.42 -23.01 -28.30
CA VAL A 134 -22.70 -23.48 -29.50
C VAL A 134 -21.80 -24.62 -29.04
N ALA A 135 -22.30 -25.82 -29.27
CA ALA A 135 -21.51 -27.04 -29.28
C ALA A 135 -20.54 -26.96 -30.47
N GLY A 136 -19.28 -26.68 -30.18
CA GLY A 136 -18.17 -26.73 -31.11
C GLY A 136 -17.09 -27.64 -30.54
N THR A 137 -17.16 -28.92 -30.88
CA THR A 137 -16.13 -29.92 -30.61
C THR A 137 -14.91 -29.65 -31.47
N THR A 138 -13.90 -28.99 -30.91
CA THR A 138 -12.53 -29.01 -31.43
C THR A 138 -11.63 -29.67 -30.40
N THR A 139 -11.42 -30.96 -30.62
CA THR A 139 -10.43 -31.81 -29.94
C THR A 139 -9.03 -31.37 -30.38
N GLY A 140 -8.58 -30.23 -29.87
CA GLY A 140 -7.19 -29.79 -29.94
C GLY A 140 -6.57 -29.97 -28.56
N PHE A 141 -6.09 -31.17 -28.27
CA PHE A 141 -5.26 -31.45 -27.09
C PHE A 141 -3.91 -30.74 -27.29
N LEU A 142 -3.89 -29.43 -27.10
CA LEU A 142 -2.66 -28.71 -26.83
C LEU A 142 -2.23 -29.15 -25.45
N LEU A 143 -1.12 -29.88 -25.40
CA LEU A 143 -0.31 -30.12 -24.20
C LEU A 143 0.18 -28.74 -23.71
N LEU A 144 -0.71 -27.97 -23.11
CA LEU A 144 -0.34 -26.91 -22.18
C LEU A 144 0.30 -27.66 -21.02
N GLY A 145 1.63 -27.62 -20.95
CA GLY A 145 2.33 -27.98 -19.73
C GLY A 145 1.64 -27.24 -18.61
N GLU A 146 1.06 -28.00 -17.68
CA GLU A 146 0.53 -27.47 -16.45
C GLU A 146 1.73 -26.92 -15.68
N ASP A 147 2.10 -25.67 -15.96
CA ASP A 147 2.94 -24.86 -15.08
C ASP A 147 2.17 -24.77 -13.77
N GLU A 148 2.41 -25.77 -12.92
CA GLU A 148 1.86 -25.87 -11.58
C GLU A 148 2.23 -24.55 -10.89
N PRO A 149 1.22 -23.76 -10.43
CA PRO A 149 1.49 -22.45 -9.88
C PRO A 149 2.49 -22.60 -8.74
N GLU A 150 3.66 -22.00 -8.91
CA GLU A 150 4.77 -22.11 -7.97
C GLU A 150 4.27 -21.83 -6.56
N ALA A 151 4.32 -22.86 -5.71
CA ALA A 151 3.76 -22.79 -4.36
C ALA A 151 4.45 -21.67 -3.59
N LEU A 152 3.68 -20.71 -3.09
CA LEU A 152 4.23 -19.60 -2.32
C LEU A 152 5.02 -20.16 -1.12
N PRO A 153 6.16 -19.53 -0.77
CA PRO A 153 6.93 -19.95 0.38
C PRO A 153 6.05 -19.86 1.64
N ALA A 154 6.23 -20.83 2.54
CA ALA A 154 5.54 -20.90 3.81
C ALA A 154 5.77 -19.62 4.62
N LEU A 155 4.73 -19.16 5.32
CA LEU A 155 4.81 -17.96 6.14
C LEU A 155 5.56 -18.24 7.44
N PRO A 156 6.41 -17.31 7.91
CA PRO A 156 7.00 -17.42 9.24
C PRO A 156 5.89 -17.35 10.28
N SER A 157 5.96 -18.22 11.28
CA SER A 157 4.93 -18.32 12.32
C SER A 157 5.51 -18.30 13.73
N THR A 158 6.83 -18.16 13.87
CA THR A 158 7.49 -18.17 15.17
C THR A 158 7.73 -16.75 15.65
N GLY A 159 7.23 -16.41 16.84
CA GLY A 159 7.55 -15.15 17.53
C GLY A 159 8.77 -15.28 18.45
N ASP A 160 8.82 -14.44 19.49
CA ASP A 160 9.80 -14.55 20.59
C ASP A 160 9.40 -15.57 21.67
N GLY A 161 8.27 -16.27 21.46
CA GLY A 161 7.68 -17.23 22.40
C GLY A 161 6.75 -16.61 23.45
N ARG A 162 6.66 -15.27 23.53
CA ARG A 162 5.76 -14.57 24.43
C ARG A 162 4.52 -14.07 23.68
N LEU A 163 3.35 -14.49 24.14
CA LEU A 163 2.08 -13.99 23.60
C LEU A 163 1.76 -12.60 24.14
N ARG A 164 1.15 -11.76 23.27
CA ARG A 164 0.72 -10.41 23.59
C ARG A 164 -0.80 -10.31 23.48
N PRO A 165 -1.49 -9.76 24.48
CA PRO A 165 -2.92 -9.52 24.37
C PRO A 165 -3.18 -8.31 23.49
N GLU A 166 -4.04 -8.48 22.47
CA GLU A 166 -4.52 -7.40 21.62
C GLU A 166 -6.04 -7.39 21.61
N THR A 167 -6.63 -6.21 21.76
CA THR A 167 -8.08 -6.04 21.71
C THR A 167 -8.47 -5.48 20.36
N THR A 168 -9.43 -6.09 19.68
CA THR A 168 -9.96 -5.55 18.42
C THR A 168 -10.70 -4.24 18.66
N GLY A 169 -10.64 -3.32 17.71
CA GLY A 169 -11.45 -2.10 17.75
C GLY A 169 -12.95 -2.33 17.55
N SER A 170 -13.71 -1.25 17.47
CA SER A 170 -15.19 -1.25 17.40
C SER A 170 -15.78 -1.96 16.18
N LEU A 171 -14.98 -2.21 15.14
CA LEU A 171 -15.39 -2.95 13.95
C LEU A 171 -15.05 -4.44 14.03
N GLY A 172 -14.29 -4.91 15.02
CA GLY A 172 -13.69 -6.25 15.02
C GLY A 172 -12.59 -6.40 13.97
N ALA A 173 -12.12 -7.62 13.73
CA ALA A 173 -10.99 -7.87 12.84
C ALA A 173 -11.21 -9.07 11.90
N ASN A 174 -10.91 -8.90 10.61
CA ASN A 174 -11.00 -9.99 9.64
C ASN A 174 -9.80 -10.93 9.78
N THR A 175 -10.03 -12.23 9.58
CA THR A 175 -8.99 -13.26 9.69
C THR A 175 -8.79 -13.99 8.37
N PHE A 176 -7.55 -14.36 8.07
CA PHE A 176 -7.14 -14.96 6.81
C PHE A 176 -6.14 -16.09 7.04
N SER A 177 -6.02 -16.98 6.06
CA SER A 177 -4.95 -18.00 6.05
C SER A 177 -3.62 -17.45 5.55
N ASP A 178 -3.63 -16.47 4.65
CA ASP A 178 -2.44 -15.83 4.10
C ASP A 178 -2.66 -14.31 3.96
N PRO A 179 -1.85 -13.47 4.64
CA PRO A 179 -1.99 -12.02 4.62
C PRO A 179 -1.53 -11.38 3.30
N ARG A 180 -0.81 -12.12 2.44
CA ARG A 180 -0.31 -11.63 1.15
C ARG A 180 -1.36 -11.73 0.06
N THR A 181 -2.26 -12.69 0.16
CA THR A 181 -3.26 -13.03 -0.88
C THR A 181 -4.70 -12.82 -0.43
N LEU A 182 -4.94 -12.58 0.87
CA LEU A 182 -6.27 -12.51 1.50
C LEU A 182 -7.11 -13.78 1.30
N GLN A 183 -6.47 -14.91 1.05
CA GLN A 183 -7.16 -16.18 0.88
C GLN A 183 -7.55 -16.82 2.22
N GLY A 184 -8.54 -17.72 2.15
CA GLY A 184 -8.99 -18.49 3.29
C GLY A 184 -9.54 -17.60 4.41
N GLN A 185 -10.32 -16.58 4.04
CA GLN A 185 -11.04 -15.76 4.99
C GLN A 185 -11.87 -16.65 5.90
N ALA A 186 -11.70 -16.48 7.20
CA ALA A 186 -12.39 -17.27 8.21
C ALA A 186 -13.35 -16.38 9.03
N GLN A 187 -13.79 -16.92 10.16
CA GLN A 187 -14.63 -16.20 11.09
C GLN A 187 -13.94 -14.92 11.54
N LYS A 188 -14.67 -13.81 11.43
CA LYS A 188 -14.23 -12.51 11.91
C LYS A 188 -14.12 -12.54 13.44
N ILE A 189 -13.09 -11.89 13.98
CA ILE A 189 -12.99 -11.61 15.42
C ILE A 189 -14.02 -10.52 15.74
N PRO A 190 -14.98 -10.74 16.66
CA PRO A 190 -15.96 -9.73 17.04
C PRO A 190 -15.29 -8.45 17.59
N PRO A 191 -15.97 -7.30 17.57
CA PRO A 191 -15.51 -6.09 18.25
C PRO A 191 -15.18 -6.33 19.72
N ASP A 192 -14.31 -5.46 20.28
CA ASP A 192 -13.94 -5.44 21.70
C ASP A 192 -13.49 -6.80 22.26
N THR A 193 -12.99 -7.68 21.39
CA THR A 193 -12.53 -9.02 21.75
C THR A 193 -11.02 -9.00 21.93
N THR A 194 -10.55 -9.42 23.11
CA THR A 194 -9.13 -9.61 23.37
C THR A 194 -8.68 -11.00 22.92
N VAL A 195 -7.66 -11.04 22.08
CA VAL A 195 -6.99 -12.25 21.61
C VAL A 195 -5.50 -12.21 21.98
N GLN A 196 -4.86 -13.37 21.99
CA GLN A 196 -3.41 -13.46 22.08
C GLN A 196 -2.81 -13.45 20.66
N VAL A 197 -1.87 -12.55 20.40
CA VAL A 197 -1.08 -12.51 19.18
C VAL A 197 0.34 -13.00 19.46
N ARG A 198 0.89 -13.74 18.50
CA ARG A 198 2.20 -14.38 18.61
C ARG A 198 3.31 -13.50 18.04
N CYS A 199 3.07 -12.93 16.87
CA CYS A 199 4.06 -12.12 16.15
C CYS A 199 3.39 -11.30 15.04
N ARG A 200 4.15 -10.38 14.45
CA ARG A 200 3.73 -9.55 13.32
C ARG A 200 4.50 -9.86 12.04
N TYR A 201 3.82 -9.74 10.91
CA TYR A 201 4.37 -9.96 9.58
C TYR A 201 4.10 -8.75 8.69
N TYR A 202 5.12 -8.31 7.94
CA TYR A 202 5.01 -7.16 7.05
C TYR A 202 4.54 -7.60 5.66
N ALA A 203 3.32 -7.19 5.29
CA ALA A 203 2.72 -7.44 3.98
C ALA A 203 1.99 -6.19 3.48
N PRO A 204 2.73 -5.17 3.00
CA PRO A 204 2.19 -3.86 2.64
C PRO A 204 1.47 -3.85 1.28
N SER A 205 1.47 -4.96 0.54
CA SER A 205 0.79 -5.07 -0.76
C SER A 205 -0.73 -4.92 -0.65
N ILE A 206 -1.29 -5.12 0.55
CA ILE A 206 -2.72 -4.96 0.82
C ILE A 206 -3.00 -3.53 1.30
N PRO A 207 -3.75 -2.70 0.53
CA PRO A 207 -3.95 -1.30 0.89
C PRO A 207 -4.65 -1.06 2.23
N SER A 208 -5.45 -2.02 2.71
CA SER A 208 -6.21 -1.87 3.95
C SER A 208 -5.35 -1.88 5.22
N VAL A 209 -4.08 -2.29 5.16
CA VAL A 209 -3.15 -2.28 6.30
C VAL A 209 -2.22 -1.07 6.33
N MET A 210 -2.39 -0.14 5.39
CA MET A 210 -1.59 1.09 5.36
C MET A 210 -1.97 2.02 6.53
N PRO A 211 -1.03 2.82 7.06
CA PRO A 211 0.32 3.07 6.54
C PRO A 211 1.39 2.03 6.90
N ASP A 212 1.18 1.24 7.96
CA ASP A 212 2.26 0.45 8.56
C ASP A 212 2.47 -0.91 7.89
N GLY A 213 1.45 -1.49 7.26
CA GLY A 213 1.57 -2.72 6.48
C GLY A 213 1.71 -4.02 7.29
N PHE A 214 1.44 -3.99 8.60
CA PHE A 214 1.61 -5.16 9.47
C PHE A 214 0.33 -5.97 9.67
N TRP A 215 0.55 -7.26 9.89
CA TRP A 215 -0.45 -8.28 10.19
C TRP A 215 -0.04 -9.03 11.45
N TYR A 216 -1.00 -9.41 12.29
CA TYR A 216 -0.75 -10.25 13.46
C TYR A 216 -1.14 -11.70 13.19
N LEU A 217 -0.29 -12.62 13.66
CA LEU A 217 -0.65 -14.03 13.79
C LEU A 217 -1.37 -14.25 15.13
N VAL A 218 -2.65 -14.61 15.06
CA VAL A 218 -3.49 -14.87 16.23
C VAL A 218 -3.21 -16.28 16.75
N ASP A 219 -3.14 -16.44 18.07
CA ASP A 219 -2.73 -17.68 18.74
C ASP A 219 -3.74 -18.20 19.77
N SER A 220 -4.90 -17.55 19.89
CA SER A 220 -5.95 -17.94 20.84
C SER A 220 -7.31 -18.12 20.19
N GLY A 221 -8.14 -18.95 20.84
CA GLY A 221 -9.53 -19.16 20.44
C GLY A 221 -9.66 -19.89 19.11
N GLU A 222 -10.80 -19.69 18.45
CA GLU A 222 -11.10 -20.32 17.15
C GLU A 222 -10.31 -19.71 15.97
N TRP A 223 -9.60 -18.60 16.20
CA TRP A 223 -8.79 -17.90 15.20
C TRP A 223 -7.29 -18.25 15.28
N ALA A 224 -6.90 -19.18 16.16
CA ALA A 224 -5.51 -19.59 16.29
C ALA A 224 -4.92 -20.05 14.94
N GLY A 225 -3.72 -19.56 14.61
CA GLY A 225 -3.05 -19.80 13.33
C GLY A 225 -3.54 -18.93 12.17
N ARG A 226 -4.41 -17.94 12.41
CA ARG A 226 -4.91 -17.01 11.38
C ARG A 226 -4.21 -15.67 11.45
N TRP A 227 -4.13 -15.01 10.31
CA TRP A 227 -3.59 -13.66 10.16
C TRP A 227 -4.68 -12.62 10.18
N SER A 228 -4.45 -11.52 10.90
CA SER A 228 -5.39 -10.40 11.00
C SER A 228 -4.67 -9.06 10.78
N PRO A 229 -5.28 -8.07 10.11
CA PRO A 229 -4.72 -6.72 9.98
C PRO A 229 -4.38 -6.12 11.35
N ALA A 230 -3.14 -5.62 11.54
CA ALA A 230 -2.74 -5.02 12.83
C ALA A 230 -3.54 -3.75 13.17
N ASN A 231 -3.91 -2.96 12.15
CA ASN A 231 -4.70 -1.74 12.32
C ASN A 231 -6.19 -1.99 12.62
N SER A 232 -6.61 -3.25 12.79
CA SER A 232 -7.94 -3.60 13.32
C SER A 232 -7.95 -3.76 14.85
N PHE A 233 -6.79 -3.66 15.49
CA PHE A 233 -6.63 -3.75 16.94
C PHE A 233 -6.39 -2.37 17.56
N MET A 234 -6.53 -2.30 18.88
CA MET A 234 -6.31 -1.09 19.66
C MET A 234 -4.82 -0.75 19.76
N ASN A 235 -3.89 -1.72 19.66
CA ASN A 235 -2.45 -1.46 19.61
C ASN A 235 -1.93 -0.59 20.76
N GLY A 236 -2.47 -0.80 21.98
CA GLY A 236 -2.17 0.01 23.16
C GLY A 236 -3.01 1.29 23.32
N ASP A 237 -3.85 1.64 22.34
CA ASP A 237 -4.79 2.76 22.44
C ASP A 237 -5.93 2.47 23.44
N VAL A 238 -6.43 3.54 24.05
CA VAL A 238 -7.52 3.47 25.04
C VAL A 238 -8.87 3.32 24.32
N PRO A 239 -9.71 2.33 24.68
CA PRO A 239 -11.05 2.20 24.11
C PRO A 239 -11.90 3.47 24.30
N GLY A 240 -12.47 3.97 23.20
CA GLY A 240 -13.30 5.18 23.18
C GLY A 240 -12.55 6.47 22.86
N GLU A 241 -11.22 6.46 22.91
CA GLU A 241 -10.37 7.58 22.51
C GLU A 241 -9.98 7.49 21.02
N PRO A 242 -9.46 8.57 20.42
CA PRO A 242 -8.87 8.50 19.08
C PRO A 242 -7.78 7.43 19.00
N THR A 243 -7.86 6.57 17.99
CA THR A 243 -6.81 5.58 17.70
C THR A 243 -5.59 6.29 17.12
N LEU A 244 -4.45 6.17 17.79
CA LEU A 244 -3.20 6.80 17.41
C LEU A 244 -2.21 5.80 16.79
N HIS A 245 -2.37 4.50 17.08
CA HIS A 245 -1.44 3.46 16.66
C HIS A 245 -2.09 2.47 15.68
N ASN A 246 -1.49 2.32 14.50
CA ASN A 246 -1.92 1.30 13.53
C ASN A 246 -1.29 -0.07 13.80
N THR A 247 -0.20 -0.11 14.56
CA THR A 247 0.53 -1.33 14.94
C THR A 247 1.14 -1.14 16.32
N ASP A 248 1.01 -2.15 17.17
CA ASP A 248 1.83 -2.34 18.36
C ASP A 248 3.19 -2.93 17.95
N PHE A 249 4.23 -2.11 18.11
CA PHE A 249 5.59 -2.50 17.78
C PHE A 249 6.26 -3.36 18.87
N ASP A 250 5.63 -3.55 20.03
CA ASP A 250 6.06 -4.50 21.07
C ASP A 250 5.72 -5.96 20.69
N VAL A 251 4.85 -6.17 19.69
CA VAL A 251 4.64 -7.47 19.06
C VAL A 251 5.87 -7.82 18.20
N PRO A 252 6.56 -8.94 18.46
CA PRO A 252 7.80 -9.29 17.75
C PRO A 252 7.52 -9.64 16.29
N VAL A 253 8.50 -9.42 15.40
CA VAL A 253 8.40 -9.85 13.99
C VAL A 253 8.48 -11.37 13.89
N CYS A 254 7.62 -11.99 13.07
CA CYS A 254 7.65 -13.43 12.84
C CYS A 254 8.95 -13.87 12.15
N ARG A 255 9.49 -15.01 12.56
CA ARG A 255 10.69 -15.66 12.01
C ARG A 255 10.41 -17.12 11.64
#